data_AF-A0A0R1K6D7-F1
#
_entry.id   AF-A0A0R1K6D7-F1
#
_cell.length_a   1.000
_cell.length_b   1.000
_cell.length_c   1.000
_cell.angle_alpha   90.00
_cell.angle_beta   90.00
_cell.angle_gamma   90.00
#
_symmetry.space_group_name_H-M   'P 1'
#
loop_
_entity.id
_entity.type
_entity.pdbx_description
1 polymer ?
#
loop_
_entity_poly.entity_id
_entity_poly.type
_entity_poly.pdbx_seq_one_letter_code
_entity_poly.pdbx_strand_id
1 'polypeptide(L)'
;MIKTYRKVATIQAEQFDGSDEMFKKYNITPPMPLDPDYTINTLEGDMVLGVNDWIATGVDGEHWAIRDDIFKKSYMEVGNDKKIVKAVQFDSWDEEMMSTIGVYTYDYGIHLININGLQVFLSQGDWIVTYQDGSQFVIPDEDWKAKK
;
A
#
# COMPACT_ATOMS: atom_id res chain seq x y z
N MET A 1 8.46 0.52 25.52
CA MET A 1 8.86 1.55 24.53
C MET A 1 8.33 1.10 23.19
N ILE A 2 7.50 1.91 22.53
CA ILE A 2 6.98 1.63 21.18
C ILE A 2 7.96 2.24 20.18
N LYS A 3 8.31 1.49 19.13
CA LYS A 3 9.15 1.94 18.02
C LYS A 3 8.37 1.74 16.73
N THR A 4 8.44 2.71 15.82
CA THR A 4 7.78 2.66 14.52
C THR A 4 8.82 2.36 13.44
N TYR A 5 8.47 1.50 12.48
CA TYR A 5 9.34 1.09 11.39
C TYR A 5 8.59 1.21 10.06
N ARG A 6 9.30 1.58 8.99
CA ARG A 6 8.79 1.63 7.62
C ARG A 6 9.32 0.45 6.82
N LYS A 7 8.49 -0.14 5.98
CA LYS A 7 8.93 -1.12 4.97
C LYS A 7 9.62 -0.39 3.83
N VAL A 8 10.87 -0.73 3.54
CA VAL A 8 11.71 -0.09 2.51
C VAL A 8 11.70 -0.81 1.16
N ALA A 9 11.05 -1.98 1.10
CA ALA A 9 11.04 -2.81 -0.11
C ALA A 9 9.78 -2.58 -0.95
N THR A 10 9.96 -2.56 -2.28
CA THR A 10 8.85 -2.76 -3.22
C THR A 10 8.31 -4.17 -3.06
N ILE A 11 7.02 -4.33 -3.36
CA ILE A 11 6.39 -5.66 -3.40
C ILE A 11 6.05 -6.01 -4.85
N GLN A 12 6.05 -7.29 -5.16
CA GLN A 12 5.38 -7.82 -6.34
C GLN A 12 3.97 -8.22 -5.95
N ALA A 13 3.00 -7.93 -6.81
CA ALA A 13 1.64 -8.37 -6.62
C ALA A 13 0.96 -8.64 -7.95
N GLU A 14 0.11 -9.67 -7.98
CA GLU A 14 -0.69 -10.04 -9.14
C GLU A 14 -2.17 -10.03 -8.76
N GLN A 15 -3.02 -9.48 -9.63
CA GLN A 15 -4.45 -9.47 -9.40
C GLN A 15 -5.03 -10.87 -9.66
N PHE A 16 -5.80 -11.37 -8.71
CA PHE A 16 -6.40 -12.69 -8.78
C PHE A 16 -7.60 -12.71 -9.73
N ASP A 17 -7.51 -13.53 -10.78
CA ASP A 17 -8.51 -13.64 -11.84
C ASP A 17 -9.41 -14.87 -11.72
N GLY A 18 -9.15 -15.77 -10.75
CA GLY A 18 -9.89 -17.01 -10.57
C GLY A 18 -9.52 -18.13 -11.55
N SER A 19 -8.40 -18.01 -12.27
CA SER A 19 -7.95 -19.03 -13.23
C SER A 19 -7.27 -20.24 -12.56
N ASP A 20 -7.40 -21.40 -13.20
CA ASP A 20 -6.70 -22.63 -12.81
C ASP A 20 -5.16 -22.47 -12.81
N GLU A 21 -4.63 -21.54 -13.59
CA GLU A 21 -3.20 -21.21 -13.61
C GLU A 21 -2.78 -20.59 -12.28
N MET A 22 -3.52 -19.58 -11.81
CA MET A 22 -3.25 -18.95 -10.51
C MET A 22 -3.46 -19.94 -9.35
N PHE A 23 -4.39 -20.89 -9.45
CA PHE A 23 -4.57 -21.91 -8.43
C PHE A 23 -3.30 -22.74 -8.22
N LYS A 24 -2.70 -23.19 -9.32
CA LYS A 24 -1.46 -23.97 -9.28
C LYS A 24 -0.27 -23.12 -8.83
N LYS A 25 -0.18 -21.88 -9.32
CA LYS A 25 0.93 -20.98 -9.04
C LYS A 25 1.01 -20.61 -7.56
N TYR A 26 -0.13 -20.31 -6.94
CA TYR A 26 -0.20 -19.78 -5.57
C TYR A 26 -0.76 -20.77 -4.55
N ASN A 27 -0.97 -22.03 -4.96
CA ASN A 27 -1.56 -23.07 -4.11
C ASN A 27 -2.90 -22.63 -3.49
N ILE A 28 -3.78 -22.03 -4.30
CA ILE A 28 -5.09 -21.54 -3.87
C ILE A 28 -6.06 -22.72 -3.79
N THR A 29 -6.78 -22.79 -2.67
CA THR A 29 -7.87 -23.74 -2.50
C THR A 29 -9.16 -23.12 -3.06
N PRO A 30 -9.83 -23.78 -4.01
CA PRO A 30 -11.08 -23.27 -4.57
C PRO A 30 -12.26 -23.48 -3.60
N PRO A 31 -13.38 -22.76 -3.81
CA PRO A 31 -14.62 -22.96 -3.07
C PRO A 31 -15.08 -24.41 -3.04
N MET A 32 -15.50 -24.86 -1.86
CA MET A 32 -16.09 -26.16 -1.58
C MET A 32 -17.51 -26.00 -1.01
N PRO A 33 -18.37 -27.04 -1.03
CA PRO A 33 -19.76 -26.92 -0.58
C PRO A 33 -19.98 -26.37 0.84
N LEU A 34 -18.99 -26.49 1.73
CA LEU A 34 -19.03 -25.99 3.11
C LEU A 34 -18.09 -24.80 3.36
N ASP A 35 -17.34 -24.38 2.35
CA ASP A 35 -16.39 -23.26 2.39
C ASP A 35 -16.46 -22.51 1.05
N PRO A 36 -17.33 -21.49 0.93
CA PRO A 36 -17.69 -20.89 -0.35
C PRO A 36 -16.60 -19.95 -0.92
N ASP A 37 -15.48 -19.76 -0.20
CA ASP A 37 -14.46 -18.78 -0.53
C ASP A 37 -13.25 -19.43 -1.20
N TYR A 38 -12.51 -18.67 -2.01
CA TYR A 38 -11.13 -19.05 -2.33
C TYR A 38 -10.27 -18.77 -1.12
N THR A 39 -9.34 -19.67 -0.81
CA THR A 39 -8.40 -19.48 0.29
C THR A 39 -6.96 -19.64 -0.19
N ILE A 40 -6.10 -18.71 0.24
CA ILE A 40 -4.66 -18.78 0.02
C ILE A 40 -3.97 -19.09 1.35
N ASN A 41 -3.03 -20.03 1.33
CA ASN A 41 -2.26 -20.36 2.52
C ASN A 41 -1.16 -19.31 2.74
N THR A 42 -1.18 -18.66 3.91
CA THR A 42 -0.19 -17.64 4.30
C THR A 42 0.59 -18.11 5.53
N LEU A 43 1.65 -17.38 5.89
CA LEU A 43 2.39 -17.65 7.14
C LEU A 43 1.55 -17.47 8.41
N GLU A 44 0.45 -16.72 8.33
CA GLU A 44 -0.46 -16.44 9.44
C GLU A 44 -1.68 -17.39 9.45
N GLY A 45 -1.74 -18.33 8.50
CA GLY A 45 -2.88 -19.23 8.28
C GLY A 45 -3.60 -18.94 6.97
N ASP A 46 -4.71 -19.63 6.75
CA ASP A 46 -5.51 -19.48 5.53
C ASP A 46 -6.21 -18.12 5.52
N MET A 47 -6.12 -17.43 4.38
CA MET A 47 -6.73 -16.13 4.17
C MET A 47 -7.73 -16.20 3.02
N VAL A 48 -8.90 -15.60 3.21
CA VAL A 48 -9.92 -15.47 2.16
C VAL A 48 -9.39 -14.58 1.04
N LEU A 49 -9.64 -14.99 -0.20
CA LEU A 49 -9.22 -14.33 -1.43
C LEU A 49 -10.43 -14.16 -2.36
N GLY A 50 -10.76 -12.92 -2.72
CA GLY A 50 -11.80 -12.64 -3.71
C GLY A 50 -11.23 -12.44 -5.11
N VAL A 51 -12.02 -12.77 -6.15
CA VAL A 51 -11.67 -12.37 -7.52
C VAL A 51 -11.53 -10.84 -7.59
N ASN A 52 -10.48 -10.37 -8.25
CA ASN A 52 -9.96 -8.99 -8.30
C ASN A 52 -9.15 -8.53 -7.08
N ASP A 53 -9.05 -9.31 -6.01
CA ASP A 53 -8.07 -9.03 -4.96
C ASP A 53 -6.65 -9.26 -5.47
N TRP A 54 -5.68 -8.79 -4.71
CA TRP A 54 -4.27 -8.86 -5.08
C TRP A 54 -3.55 -9.90 -4.23
N ILE A 55 -2.74 -10.73 -4.87
CA ILE A 55 -1.83 -11.65 -4.20
C ILE A 55 -0.47 -10.98 -4.16
N ALA A 56 -0.05 -10.52 -2.99
CA ALA A 56 1.27 -9.96 -2.80
C ALA A 56 2.30 -11.06 -2.51
N THR A 57 3.54 -10.84 -2.95
CA THR A 57 4.67 -11.75 -2.72
C THR A 57 5.72 -11.06 -1.88
N GLY A 58 6.13 -11.72 -0.81
CA GLY A 58 7.17 -11.25 0.10
C GLY A 58 8.57 -11.71 -0.29
N VAL A 59 9.53 -11.41 0.58
CA VAL A 59 10.96 -11.56 0.25
C VAL A 59 11.41 -13.02 0.20
N ASP A 60 10.72 -13.89 0.95
CA ASP A 60 11.01 -15.32 1.02
C ASP A 60 10.06 -16.13 0.11
N GLY A 61 9.30 -15.43 -0.76
CA GLY A 61 8.31 -16.03 -1.65
C GLY A 61 6.98 -16.35 -0.97
N GLU A 62 6.76 -15.90 0.26
CA GLU A 62 5.48 -16.01 0.94
C GLU A 62 4.40 -15.15 0.27
N HIS A 63 3.15 -15.60 0.35
CA HIS A 63 2.02 -14.92 -0.27
C HIS A 63 0.96 -14.49 0.75
N TRP A 64 0.29 -13.38 0.48
CA TRP A 64 -0.90 -12.96 1.23
C TRP A 64 -1.88 -12.20 0.32
N ALA A 65 -3.16 -12.26 0.68
CA ALA A 65 -4.20 -11.54 -0.04
C ALA A 65 -4.29 -10.08 0.43
N ILE A 66 -4.57 -9.17 -0.50
CA ILE A 66 -4.86 -7.77 -0.24
C ILE A 66 -6.10 -7.41 -1.04
N ARG A 67 -7.13 -6.91 -0.36
CA ARG A 67 -8.34 -6.44 -1.04
C ARG A 67 -8.04 -5.35 -2.07
N ASP A 68 -8.72 -5.38 -3.21
CA ASP A 68 -8.52 -4.43 -4.31
C ASP A 68 -8.59 -2.95 -3.87
N ASP A 69 -9.60 -2.61 -3.06
CA ASP A 69 -9.81 -1.23 -2.59
C ASP A 69 -8.69 -0.76 -1.65
N ILE A 70 -8.13 -1.67 -0.86
CA ILE A 70 -6.98 -1.39 0.01
C ILE A 70 -5.69 -1.32 -0.80
N PHE A 71 -5.49 -2.24 -1.75
CA PHE A 71 -4.31 -2.27 -2.59
C PHE A 71 -4.14 -0.95 -3.36
N LYS A 72 -5.19 -0.49 -4.04
CA LYS A 72 -5.19 0.75 -4.83
C LYS A 72 -4.97 2.02 -3.99
N LYS A 73 -5.33 1.99 -2.71
CA LYS A 73 -5.08 3.10 -1.77
C LYS A 73 -3.66 3.10 -1.21
N SER A 74 -3.05 1.92 -1.10
CA SER A 74 -1.79 1.69 -0.40
C SER A 74 -0.57 1.64 -1.33
N TYR A 75 -0.76 1.14 -2.55
CA TYR A 75 0.32 0.87 -3.48
C TYR A 75 0.17 1.66 -4.78
N MET A 76 1.31 2.04 -5.33
CA MET A 76 1.42 2.55 -6.69
C MET A 76 2.38 1.66 -7.46
N GLU A 77 2.09 1.43 -8.73
CA GLU A 77 3.01 0.76 -9.63
C GLU A 77 4.28 1.61 -9.83
N VAL A 78 5.45 0.97 -9.74
CA VAL A 78 6.74 1.62 -9.98
C VAL A 78 6.91 1.85 -11.48
N GLY A 79 7.29 3.06 -11.88
CA GLY A 79 7.40 3.44 -13.29
C GLY A 79 6.08 3.89 -13.92
N ASN A 80 5.01 4.04 -13.13
CA ASN A 80 3.77 4.61 -13.62
C ASN A 80 3.98 6.10 -14.01
N ASP A 81 3.73 6.45 -15.28
CA ASP A 81 3.87 7.79 -15.85
C ASP A 81 2.79 8.78 -15.37
N LYS A 82 2.15 8.51 -14.22
CA LYS A 82 1.20 9.43 -13.64
C LYS A 82 1.86 10.78 -13.43
N LYS A 83 1.29 11.79 -14.08
CA LYS A 83 1.78 13.16 -13.96
C LYS A 83 1.62 13.64 -12.52
N ILE A 84 2.73 14.02 -11.91
CA ILE A 84 2.75 14.69 -10.62
C ILE A 84 2.29 16.13 -10.83
N VAL A 85 1.29 16.57 -10.06
CA VAL A 85 0.77 17.95 -10.12
C VAL A 85 1.17 18.78 -8.91
N LYS A 86 1.51 18.15 -7.79
CA LYS A 86 2.04 18.81 -6.58
C LYS A 86 2.95 17.84 -5.83
N ALA A 87 4.06 18.35 -5.29
CA ALA A 87 4.94 17.60 -4.39
C ALA A 87 5.41 18.55 -3.29
N VAL A 88 5.18 18.19 -2.03
CA VAL A 88 5.55 18.99 -0.85
C VAL A 88 6.40 18.14 0.08
N GLN A 89 7.57 18.63 0.45
CA GLN A 89 8.44 17.99 1.44
C GLN A 89 7.96 18.33 2.84
N PHE A 90 7.88 17.34 3.73
CA PHE A 90 7.50 17.53 5.11
C PHE A 90 8.71 17.86 5.98
N ASP A 91 8.92 19.15 6.23
CA ASP A 91 9.90 19.61 7.20
C ASP A 91 9.26 20.06 8.51
N SER A 92 8.07 20.64 8.44
CA SER A 92 7.31 21.12 9.59
C SER A 92 5.80 21.22 9.28
N TRP A 93 4.99 21.45 10.32
CA TRP A 93 3.54 21.65 10.19
C TRP A 93 3.21 23.12 9.93
N ASP A 94 3.43 23.59 8.71
CA ASP A 94 3.08 24.96 8.27
C ASP A 94 1.74 25.02 7.51
N GLU A 95 1.29 26.23 7.12
CA GLU A 95 0.02 26.44 6.42
C GLU A 95 -0.05 25.70 5.07
N GLU A 96 1.06 25.63 4.32
CA GLU A 96 1.10 24.93 3.04
C GLU A 96 0.92 23.42 3.25
N MET A 97 1.59 22.85 4.25
CA MET A 97 1.42 21.46 4.66
C MET A 97 -0.03 21.19 5.06
N MET A 98 -0.58 22.01 5.97
CA MET A 98 -1.95 21.89 6.46
C MET A 98 -2.99 21.93 5.33
N SER A 99 -2.78 22.80 4.33
CA SER A 99 -3.64 22.88 3.14
C SER A 99 -3.57 21.64 2.23
N THR A 100 -2.49 20.86 2.33
CA THR A 100 -2.22 19.72 1.43
C THR A 100 -2.85 18.42 1.92
N ILE A 101 -2.91 18.21 3.24
CA ILE A 101 -3.34 16.92 3.85
C ILE A 101 -4.64 17.00 4.64
N GLY A 102 -5.09 18.19 5.05
CA GLY A 102 -6.43 18.45 5.63
C GLY A 102 -6.74 17.84 7.01
N VAL A 103 -6.25 16.64 7.34
CA VAL A 103 -6.50 15.92 8.60
C VAL A 103 -5.24 15.15 9.03
N TYR A 104 -4.82 15.35 10.28
CA TYR A 104 -3.72 14.63 10.91
C TYR A 104 -4.05 14.33 12.37
N THR A 105 -3.45 13.27 12.90
CA THR A 105 -3.53 12.94 14.33
C THR A 105 -2.12 12.85 14.88
N TYR A 106 -1.90 13.51 16.02
CA TYR A 106 -0.66 13.42 16.77
C TYR A 106 -0.86 12.41 17.90
N ASP A 107 -0.16 11.28 17.84
CA ASP A 107 -0.27 10.23 18.85
C ASP A 107 1.11 9.83 19.35
N TYR A 108 1.40 10.07 20.63
CA TYR A 108 2.69 9.73 21.27
C TYR A 108 3.97 10.11 20.47
N GLY A 109 3.97 11.24 19.75
CA GLY A 109 5.12 11.67 18.93
C GLY A 109 5.16 11.09 17.52
N ILE A 110 4.11 10.38 17.11
CA ILE A 110 3.93 9.85 15.76
C ILE A 110 3.03 10.79 14.97
N HIS A 111 3.52 11.19 13.80
CA HIS A 111 2.77 11.95 12.82
C HIS A 111 2.04 11.00 11.88
N LEU A 112 0.71 10.95 12.01
CA LEU A 112 -0.17 10.21 11.10
C LEU A 112 -1.00 11.19 10.28
N ILE A 113 -1.05 10.97 8.98
CA ILE A 113 -1.88 11.72 8.04
C ILE A 113 -2.88 10.79 7.38
N ASN A 114 -4.02 11.33 6.95
CA ASN A 114 -4.96 10.57 6.13
C ASN A 114 -4.64 10.77 4.65
N ILE A 115 -4.31 9.68 3.96
CA ILE A 115 -4.10 9.66 2.50
C ILE A 115 -4.99 8.58 1.92
N ASN A 116 -5.81 8.94 0.92
CA ASN A 116 -6.75 8.04 0.25
C ASN A 116 -7.69 7.27 1.22
N GLY A 117 -7.96 7.81 2.41
CA GLY A 117 -8.75 7.15 3.45
C GLY A 117 -7.96 6.21 4.37
N LEU A 118 -6.63 6.12 4.22
CA LEU A 118 -5.74 5.32 5.07
C LEU A 118 -4.91 6.23 5.97
N GLN A 119 -4.62 5.76 7.19
CA GLN A 119 -3.65 6.40 8.07
C GLN A 119 -2.24 6.01 7.62
N VAL A 120 -1.43 7.00 7.26
CA VAL A 120 -0.06 6.82 6.79
C VAL A 120 0.90 7.60 7.68
N PHE A 121 2.02 6.98 8.00
CA PHE A 121 3.09 7.61 8.77
C PHE A 121 3.84 8.64 7.92
N LEU A 122 4.01 9.83 8.48
CA LEU A 122 4.79 10.90 7.89
C LEU A 122 6.02 11.17 8.78
N SER A 123 7.20 11.12 8.19
CA SER A 123 8.48 11.40 8.84
C SER A 123 9.12 12.63 8.21
N GLN A 124 9.87 13.39 9.01
CA GLN A 124 10.58 14.56 8.53
C GLN A 124 11.45 14.20 7.30
N GLY A 125 11.37 15.01 6.25
CA GLY A 125 12.01 14.81 4.96
C GLY A 125 11.16 14.08 3.92
N ASP A 126 10.10 13.37 4.32
CA ASP A 126 9.21 12.69 3.38
C ASP A 126 8.52 13.65 2.42
N TRP A 127 8.18 13.15 1.23
CA TRP A 127 7.45 13.90 0.22
C TRP A 127 6.00 13.44 0.15
N ILE A 128 5.07 14.37 0.24
CA ILE A 128 3.66 14.14 -0.10
C ILE A 128 3.48 14.51 -1.57
N VAL A 129 3.15 13.51 -2.38
CA VAL A 129 3.04 13.64 -3.83
C VAL A 129 1.59 13.46 -4.25
N THR A 130 1.04 14.48 -4.93
CA THR A 130 -0.29 14.46 -5.53
C THR A 130 -0.17 14.26 -7.03
N TYR A 131 -0.88 13.26 -7.54
CA TYR A 131 -0.97 12.94 -8.96
C TYR A 131 -2.17 13.62 -9.61
N GLN A 132 -2.16 13.70 -10.95
CA GLN A 132 -3.21 14.36 -11.74
C GLN A 132 -4.62 13.77 -11.52
N ASP A 133 -4.72 12.50 -11.16
CA ASP A 133 -5.99 11.82 -10.84
C ASP A 133 -6.50 12.13 -9.41
N GLY A 134 -5.78 12.96 -8.66
CA GLY A 134 -6.10 13.33 -7.28
C GLY A 134 -5.58 12.35 -6.23
N SER A 135 -5.00 11.22 -6.62
CA SER A 135 -4.38 10.30 -5.67
C SER A 135 -3.15 10.92 -5.01
N GLN A 136 -2.98 10.63 -3.71
CA GLN A 136 -1.84 11.09 -2.92
C GLN A 136 -1.03 9.92 -2.40
N PHE A 137 0.28 10.09 -2.28
CA PHE A 137 1.18 9.10 -1.68
C PHE A 137 2.29 9.79 -0.90
N VAL A 138 2.75 9.15 0.18
CA VAL A 138 3.99 9.53 0.88
C VAL A 138 5.15 8.78 0.23
N ILE A 139 6.16 9.51 -0.22
CA ILE A 139 7.37 8.98 -0.82
C ILE A 139 8.56 9.38 0.06
N PRO A 140 9.38 8.43 0.54
CA PRO A 140 10.62 8.75 1.25
C PRO A 140 11.54 9.66 0.43
N ASP A 141 12.31 10.53 1.09
CA ASP A 141 13.24 11.45 0.41
C ASP A 141 14.26 10.73 -0.48
N GLU A 142 14.76 9.57 -0.03
CA GLU A 142 15.68 8.73 -0.80
C GLU A 142 15.06 8.21 -2.11
N ASP A 143 13.82 7.73 -2.06
CA ASP A 143 13.07 7.24 -3.22
C ASP A 143 12.67 8.38 -4.16
N TRP A 144 12.33 9.53 -3.60
CA TRP A 144 12.00 10.73 -4.38
C TRP A 144 13.22 11.23 -5.17
N LYS A 145 14.39 11.27 -4.53
CA LYS A 145 15.64 11.69 -5.18
C LYS A 145 16.09 10.72 -6.26
N ALA A 146 15.83 9.42 -6.12
CA ALA A 146 16.15 8.42 -7.14
C ALA A 146 15.30 8.53 -8.43
N LYS A 147 14.16 9.24 -8.39
CA LYS A 147 13.28 9.45 -9.55
C LYS A 147 13.62 10.71 -10.40
N LYS A 148 14.54 11.56 -9.96
CA LYS A 148 14.98 12.78 -10.66
C LYS A 148 16.32 12.58 -11.35
#